data_AF-A0A7C6T0F4-F1
#
_entry.id   AF-A0A7C6T0F4-F1
#
_cell.length_a   1.000
_cell.length_b   1.000
_cell.length_c   1.000
_cell.angle_alpha   90.00
_cell.angle_beta   90.00
_cell.angle_gamma   90.00
#
_symmetry.space_group_name_H-M   'P 1'
#
loop_
_entity.id
_entity.type
_entity.pdbx_description
1 polymer ?
#
loop_
_entity_poly.entity_id
_entity_poly.type
_entity_poly.pdbx_seq_one_letter_code
_entity_poly.pdbx_strand_id
1 'polypeptide(L)'
;MNQNRRGIGTGLALIGIGIVALLFQLGVGDLFGEAMVLTVGVVFLLIRFVGKVKWAVYPGAFTSTVGAVIFLAARDVDMEVFWPLFVIAPGVSFLIIRAASPKERWAVFPGLLITGIGLIMFLFSTGLLSWFYLDILAKFWPLALIIMGLLCIVGSRRPRGPEEK
;
A
#
# COMPACT_ATOMS: atom_id res chain seq x y z
N MET A 1 28.58 31.97 7.79
CA MET A 1 28.48 30.52 8.07
C MET A 1 27.36 29.83 7.25
N ASN A 2 27.44 29.79 5.90
CA ASN A 2 26.40 29.09 5.11
C ASN A 2 26.90 28.41 3.80
N GLN A 3 28.22 28.27 3.62
CA GLN A 3 28.81 27.76 2.37
C GLN A 3 28.92 26.22 2.34
N ASN A 4 28.91 25.56 3.51
CA ASN A 4 29.17 24.11 3.62
C ASN A 4 27.97 23.21 3.26
N ARG A 5 26.75 23.75 3.13
CA ARG A 5 25.55 22.95 2.77
C ARG A 5 25.42 22.66 1.27
N ARG A 6 26.09 23.42 0.39
CA ARG A 6 26.00 23.23 -1.06
C ARG A 6 26.81 22.03 -1.57
N GLY A 7 27.95 21.72 -0.94
CA GLY A 7 28.81 20.61 -1.34
C GLY A 7 28.24 19.22 -1.00
N ILE A 8 27.50 19.12 0.10
CA ILE A 8 26.88 17.85 0.52
C ILE A 8 25.79 17.42 -0.48
N GLY A 9 25.00 18.38 -0.99
CA GLY A 9 23.96 18.09 -1.97
C GLY A 9 24.52 17.60 -3.31
N THR A 10 25.63 18.18 -3.77
CA THR A 10 26.30 17.76 -5.00
C THR A 10 26.97 16.39 -4.86
N GLY A 11 27.62 16.13 -3.72
CA GLY A 11 28.21 14.82 -3.43
C GLY A 11 27.17 13.69 -3.41
N LEU A 12 26.01 13.92 -2.77
CA LEU A 12 24.92 12.94 -2.74
C LEU A 12 24.34 12.67 -4.14
N ALA A 13 24.20 13.70 -4.97
CA ALA A 13 23.72 13.55 -6.33
C ALA A 13 24.68 12.70 -7.18
N LEU A 14 25.99 12.92 -7.06
CA LEU A 14 27.02 12.14 -7.76
C LEU A 14 27.04 10.67 -7.32
N ILE A 15 26.88 10.40 -6.02
CA ILE A 15 26.79 9.02 -5.51
C ILE A 15 25.54 8.33 -6.09
N GLY A 16 24.40 9.02 -6.11
CA GLY A 16 23.17 8.49 -6.69
C GLY A 16 23.33 8.15 -8.18
N ILE A 17 23.92 9.05 -8.97
CA ILE A 17 24.19 8.83 -10.39
C ILE A 17 25.16 7.66 -10.60
N GLY A 18 26.20 7.56 -9.78
CA GLY A 18 27.18 6.46 -9.85
C GLY A 18 26.56 5.09 -9.59
N ILE A 19 25.68 4.98 -8.59
CA ILE A 19 24.96 3.73 -8.29
C ILE A 19 24.06 3.33 -9.47
N VAL A 20 23.33 4.28 -10.06
CA VAL A 20 22.48 4.03 -11.23
C VAL A 20 23.30 3.55 -12.43
N ALA A 21 24.44 4.19 -12.71
CA ALA A 21 25.32 3.80 -13.81
C ALA A 21 25.91 2.38 -13.59
N LEU A 22 26.29 2.05 -12.36
CA LEU A 22 26.84 0.73 -12.01
C LEU A 22 25.79 -0.38 -12.18
N LEU A 23 24.54 -0.11 -11.81
CA LEU A 23 23.42 -1.05 -12.03
C LEU A 23 23.14 -1.28 -13.52
N PHE A 24 23.19 -0.24 -14.35
CA PHE A 24 23.07 -0.39 -15.81
C PHE A 24 24.17 -1.29 -16.39
N GLN A 25 25.41 -1.14 -15.90
CA GLN A 25 26.56 -1.87 -16.41
C GLN A 25 26.56 -3.36 -16.01
N LEU A 26 25.86 -3.73 -14.94
CA LEU A 26 25.71 -5.12 -14.48
C LEU A 26 24.68 -5.95 -15.28
N GLY A 27 24.14 -5.42 -16.38
CA GLY A 27 23.10 -6.11 -17.16
C GLY A 27 21.73 -6.09 -16.47
N VAL A 28 21.57 -5.27 -15.43
CA VAL A 28 20.27 -5.01 -14.77
C VAL A 28 19.43 -4.04 -15.62
N GLY A 29 19.90 -3.60 -16.78
CA GLY A 29 19.22 -2.62 -17.64
C GLY A 29 17.78 -3.01 -18.02
N ASP A 30 17.55 -4.28 -18.35
CA ASP A 30 16.20 -4.78 -18.67
C ASP A 30 15.29 -4.75 -17.43
N LEU A 31 15.83 -5.15 -16.27
CA LEU A 31 15.16 -5.03 -14.98
C LEU A 31 14.94 -3.58 -14.58
N PHE A 32 15.79 -2.66 -15.04
CA PHE A 32 15.73 -1.26 -14.70
C PHE A 32 14.53 -0.59 -15.34
N GLY A 33 14.18 -0.95 -16.58
CA GLY A 33 12.96 -0.46 -17.24
C GLY A 33 11.70 -0.93 -16.53
N GLU A 34 11.62 -2.22 -16.24
CA GLU A 34 10.46 -2.87 -15.60
C GLU A 34 10.27 -2.44 -14.14
N ALA A 35 11.37 -2.34 -13.38
CA ALA A 35 11.36 -1.95 -11.98
C ALA A 35 11.53 -0.44 -11.76
N MET A 36 11.63 0.38 -12.81
CA MET A 36 11.92 1.81 -12.67
C MET A 36 10.88 2.50 -11.78
N VAL A 37 9.60 2.26 -12.10
CA VAL A 37 8.46 2.87 -11.41
C VAL A 37 8.44 2.43 -9.94
N LEU A 38 8.59 1.13 -9.69
CA LEU A 38 8.67 0.58 -8.33
C LEU A 38 9.82 1.21 -7.55
N THR A 39 11.00 1.28 -8.16
CA THR A 39 12.22 1.82 -7.54
C THR A 39 12.04 3.28 -7.18
N VAL A 40 11.49 4.11 -8.08
CA VAL A 40 11.18 5.51 -7.82
C VAL A 40 10.21 5.65 -6.64
N GLY A 41 9.15 4.84 -6.61
CA GLY A 41 8.20 4.82 -5.49
C GLY A 41 8.86 4.48 -4.15
N VAL A 42 9.72 3.46 -4.12
CA VAL A 42 10.48 3.06 -2.93
C VAL A 42 11.44 4.16 -2.49
N VAL A 43 12.13 4.83 -3.43
CA VAL A 43 13.01 5.97 -3.12
C VAL A 43 12.23 7.11 -2.45
N PHE A 44 11.04 7.46 -2.95
CA PHE A 44 10.19 8.47 -2.30
C PHE A 44 9.78 8.06 -0.87
N LEU A 45 9.44 6.78 -0.65
CA LEU A 45 9.16 6.25 0.69
C LEU A 45 10.40 6.29 1.59
N LEU A 46 11.59 6.00 1.07
CA LEU A 46 12.85 6.10 1.81
C LEU A 46 13.16 7.55 2.20
N ILE A 47 12.97 8.51 1.29
CA ILE A 47 13.11 9.95 1.59
C ILE A 47 12.18 10.35 2.72
N ARG A 48 10.96 9.81 2.75
CA ARG A 48 10.02 10.03 3.86
C ARG A 48 10.52 9.44 5.17
N PHE A 49 11.09 8.24 5.18
CA PHE A 49 11.59 7.59 6.39
C PHE A 49 12.83 8.26 6.94
N VAL A 50 13.82 8.55 6.09
CA VAL A 50 15.10 9.15 6.47
C VAL A 50 14.97 10.65 6.71
N GLY A 51 14.36 11.36 5.76
CA GLY A 51 14.26 12.83 5.77
C GLY A 51 13.05 13.39 6.52
N LYS A 52 12.12 12.53 7.00
CA LYS A 52 10.85 12.93 7.62
C LYS A 52 9.99 13.87 6.75
N VAL A 53 10.21 13.85 5.43
CA VAL A 53 9.56 14.72 4.44
C VAL A 53 8.15 14.24 4.17
N LYS A 54 7.13 14.91 4.73
CA LYS A 54 5.73 14.45 4.69
C LYS A 54 5.14 14.34 3.28
N TRP A 55 5.48 15.25 2.37
CA TRP A 55 4.89 15.27 1.03
C TRP A 55 5.32 14.06 0.19
N ALA A 56 6.47 13.45 0.48
CA ALA A 56 7.00 12.30 -0.27
C ALA A 56 6.19 11.01 -0.08
N VAL A 57 5.31 10.95 0.94
CA VAL A 57 4.47 9.77 1.19
C VAL A 57 3.51 9.51 0.03
N TYR A 58 2.83 10.55 -0.47
CA TYR A 58 1.79 10.40 -1.49
C TYR A 58 2.33 9.83 -2.80
N PRO A 59 3.33 10.45 -3.47
CA PRO A 59 3.91 9.86 -4.67
C PRO A 59 4.60 8.53 -4.35
N GLY A 60 5.28 8.40 -3.21
CA GLY A 60 5.94 7.15 -2.85
C GLY A 60 4.99 5.96 -2.72
N ALA A 61 3.88 6.13 -1.99
CA ALA A 61 2.88 5.09 -1.81
C ALA A 61 2.20 4.70 -3.12
N PHE A 62 1.83 5.68 -3.94
CA PHE A 62 1.14 5.42 -5.20
C PHE A 62 2.07 4.79 -6.24
N THR A 63 3.26 5.36 -6.43
CA THR A 63 4.22 4.88 -7.42
C THR A 63 4.82 3.54 -7.01
N SER A 64 4.98 3.24 -5.72
CA SER A 64 5.48 1.92 -5.27
C SER A 64 4.46 0.81 -5.48
N THR A 65 3.18 1.03 -5.15
CA THR A 65 2.15 0.00 -5.34
C THR A 65 1.85 -0.23 -6.82
N VAL A 66 1.67 0.84 -7.60
CA VAL A 66 1.44 0.72 -9.06
C VAL A 66 2.68 0.15 -9.74
N GLY A 67 3.88 0.59 -9.34
CA GLY A 67 5.14 0.05 -9.82
C GLY A 67 5.29 -1.44 -9.51
N ALA A 68 4.80 -1.91 -8.36
CA ALA A 68 4.80 -3.34 -8.04
C ALA A 68 3.90 -4.14 -8.99
N VAL A 69 2.71 -3.61 -9.33
CA VAL A 69 1.81 -4.27 -10.29
C VAL A 69 2.42 -4.30 -11.69
N ILE A 70 3.00 -3.19 -12.15
CA ILE A 70 3.69 -3.13 -13.46
C ILE A 70 4.87 -4.10 -13.48
N PHE A 71 5.65 -4.16 -12.42
CA PHE A 71 6.76 -5.08 -12.29
C PHE A 71 6.30 -6.54 -12.36
N LEU A 72 5.19 -6.89 -11.70
CA LEU A 72 4.60 -8.22 -11.82
C LEU A 72 4.12 -8.50 -13.26
N ALA A 73 3.45 -7.53 -13.90
CA ALA A 73 3.01 -7.65 -15.29
C ALA A 73 4.17 -7.88 -16.27
N ALA A 74 5.32 -7.27 -16.02
CA ALA A 74 6.52 -7.46 -16.82
C ALA A 74 7.17 -8.84 -16.64
N ARG A 75 6.86 -9.56 -15.55
CA ARG A 75 7.39 -10.89 -15.25
C ARG A 75 6.50 -12.04 -15.73
N ASP A 76 5.75 -11.81 -16.81
CA ASP A 76 4.80 -12.78 -17.38
C ASP A 76 3.76 -13.31 -16.38
N VAL A 77 3.43 -12.51 -15.35
CA VAL A 77 2.29 -12.83 -14.49
C VAL A 77 1.02 -12.66 -15.30
N ASP A 78 0.14 -13.66 -15.26
CA ASP A 78 -1.12 -13.66 -15.99
C ASP A 78 -2.04 -12.52 -15.54
N MET A 79 -2.04 -11.42 -16.28
CA MET A 79 -2.85 -10.26 -15.97
C MET A 79 -4.34 -10.50 -16.21
N GLU A 80 -4.76 -11.56 -16.92
CA GLU A 80 -6.18 -11.92 -17.02
C GLU A 80 -6.73 -12.36 -15.67
N VAL A 81 -5.91 -13.04 -14.87
CA VAL A 81 -6.24 -13.44 -13.50
C VAL A 81 -5.93 -12.32 -12.50
N PHE A 82 -4.80 -11.63 -12.66
CA PHE A 82 -4.27 -10.69 -11.67
C PHE A 82 -4.66 -9.22 -11.89
N TRP A 83 -5.46 -8.88 -12.90
CA TRP A 83 -5.91 -7.49 -13.13
C TRP A 83 -6.51 -6.76 -11.91
N PRO A 84 -7.17 -7.42 -10.92
CA PRO A 84 -7.69 -6.71 -9.76
C PRO A 84 -6.59 -6.07 -8.90
N LEU A 85 -5.32 -6.48 -9.07
CA LEU A 85 -4.18 -5.79 -8.48
C LEU A 85 -4.11 -4.31 -8.86
N PHE A 86 -4.54 -3.93 -10.06
CA PHE A 86 -4.63 -2.51 -10.47
C PHE A 86 -5.66 -1.72 -9.64
N VAL A 87 -6.70 -2.39 -9.14
CA VAL A 87 -7.70 -1.81 -8.23
C VAL A 87 -7.17 -1.80 -6.79
N ILE A 88 -6.48 -2.87 -6.37
CA ILE A 88 -5.90 -2.99 -5.04
C ILE A 88 -4.78 -1.96 -4.82
N ALA A 89 -3.92 -1.72 -5.81
CA ALA A 89 -2.76 -0.82 -5.71
C ALA A 89 -3.10 0.59 -5.16
N PRO A 90 -4.06 1.35 -5.72
CA PRO A 90 -4.45 2.64 -5.14
C PRO A 90 -5.07 2.49 -3.73
N GLY A 91 -5.83 1.42 -3.47
CA GLY A 91 -6.38 1.14 -2.14
C GLY A 91 -5.28 0.95 -1.08
N VAL A 92 -4.28 0.12 -1.39
CA VAL A 92 -3.11 -0.12 -0.54
C VAL A 92 -2.29 1.15 -0.38
N SER A 93 -2.20 2.00 -1.41
CA SER A 93 -1.52 3.30 -1.32
C SER A 93 -2.12 4.19 -0.22
N PHE A 94 -3.45 4.26 -0.13
CA PHE A 94 -4.11 5.00 0.95
C PHE A 94 -3.83 4.41 2.33
N LEU A 95 -3.74 3.08 2.44
CA LEU A 95 -3.38 2.42 3.69
C LEU A 95 -1.92 2.69 4.09
N ILE A 96 -0.99 2.70 3.12
CA ILE A 96 0.41 3.09 3.33
C ILE A 96 0.50 4.55 3.78
N ILE A 97 -0.26 5.45 3.16
CA ILE A 97 -0.33 6.86 3.57
C ILE A 97 -0.77 6.98 5.02
N ARG A 98 -1.82 6.24 5.42
CA ARG A 98 -2.31 6.21 6.80
C ARG A 98 -1.29 5.64 7.79
N ALA A 99 -0.54 4.61 7.40
CA ALA A 99 0.49 4.00 8.23
C ALA A 99 1.66 4.96 8.43
N ALA A 100 2.09 5.64 7.37
CA ALA A 100 3.16 6.62 7.41
C ALA A 100 2.77 7.94 8.10
N SER A 101 1.48 8.28 8.14
CA SER A 101 0.96 9.52 8.72
C SER A 101 -0.29 9.26 9.57
N PRO A 102 -0.15 8.92 10.87
CA PRO A 102 -1.28 8.57 11.73
C PRO A 102 -2.35 9.66 11.92
N LYS A 103 -2.01 10.91 11.62
CA LYS A 103 -2.95 12.05 11.63
C LYS A 103 -3.96 12.01 10.49
N GLU A 104 -3.65 11.34 9.38
CA GLU A 104 -4.47 11.28 8.16
C GLU A 104 -5.55 10.17 8.27
N ARG A 105 -6.44 10.24 9.27
CA ARG A 105 -7.45 9.18 9.48
C ARG A 105 -8.43 9.03 8.32
N TRP A 106 -8.65 10.09 7.55
CA TRP A 106 -9.57 10.11 6.41
C TRP A 106 -9.20 9.09 5.33
N ALA A 107 -7.91 8.76 5.16
CA ALA A 107 -7.43 7.82 4.15
C ALA A 107 -7.80 6.35 4.44
N VAL A 108 -8.20 6.02 5.67
CA VAL A 108 -8.58 4.64 6.04
C VAL A 108 -9.82 4.20 5.30
N PHE A 109 -10.86 5.03 5.28
CA PHE A 109 -12.14 4.67 4.70
C PHE A 109 -12.05 4.36 3.19
N PRO A 110 -11.51 5.25 2.33
CA PRO A 110 -11.36 4.96 0.92
C PRO A 110 -10.34 3.85 0.68
N GLY A 111 -9.24 3.80 1.44
CA GLY A 111 -8.24 2.75 1.31
C GLY A 111 -8.79 1.36 1.59
N LEU A 112 -9.55 1.20 2.67
CA LEU A 112 -10.19 -0.07 3.03
C LEU A 112 -11.27 -0.46 2.03
N LEU A 113 -12.08 0.50 1.58
CA LEU A 113 -13.16 0.26 0.63
C LEU A 113 -12.62 -0.20 -0.73
N ILE A 114 -11.64 0.52 -1.29
CA ILE A 114 -11.02 0.18 -2.58
C ILE A 114 -10.24 -1.13 -2.48
N THR A 115 -9.44 -1.32 -1.42
CA THR A 115 -8.69 -2.57 -1.20
C THR A 115 -9.65 -3.74 -1.03
N GLY A 116 -10.74 -3.57 -0.28
CA GLY A 116 -11.75 -4.60 -0.07
C GLY A 116 -12.44 -5.01 -1.37
N ILE A 117 -12.86 -4.04 -2.18
CA ILE A 117 -13.44 -4.30 -3.51
C ILE A 117 -12.44 -5.03 -4.40
N GLY A 118 -11.20 -4.53 -4.50
CA GLY A 118 -10.17 -5.16 -5.30
C GLY A 118 -9.83 -6.57 -4.83
N LEU A 119 -9.80 -6.82 -3.53
CA LEU A 119 -9.56 -8.14 -2.96
C LEU A 119 -10.71 -9.12 -3.28
N ILE A 120 -11.96 -8.67 -3.19
CA ILE A 120 -13.12 -9.48 -3.61
C ILE A 120 -12.99 -9.84 -5.08
N MET A 121 -12.69 -8.86 -5.94
CA MET A 121 -12.50 -9.09 -7.38
C MET A 121 -11.33 -10.04 -7.65
N PHE A 122 -10.24 -9.93 -6.89
CA PHE A 122 -9.09 -10.84 -6.96
C PHE A 122 -9.47 -12.28 -6.62
N LEU A 123 -10.26 -12.47 -5.56
CA LEU A 123 -10.77 -13.76 -5.13
C LEU A 123 -11.70 -14.40 -6.18
N PHE A 124 -12.52 -13.60 -6.85
CA PHE A 124 -13.33 -14.07 -7.99
C PHE A 124 -12.47 -14.45 -9.19
N SER A 125 -11.52 -13.60 -9.55
CA SER A 125 -10.66 -13.76 -10.73
C SER A 125 -9.77 -15.00 -10.63
N THR A 126 -9.26 -15.29 -9.43
CA THR A 126 -8.45 -16.50 -9.14
C THR A 126 -9.28 -17.78 -8.99
N GLY A 127 -10.62 -17.70 -9.06
CA GLY A 127 -11.51 -18.84 -8.84
C GLY A 127 -11.55 -19.36 -7.39
N LEU A 128 -10.82 -18.72 -6.47
CA LEU A 128 -10.86 -19.00 -5.03
C LEU A 128 -12.26 -18.78 -4.45
N LEU A 129 -12.99 -17.79 -4.98
CA LEU A 129 -14.37 -17.51 -4.64
C LEU A 129 -15.31 -18.11 -5.69
N SER A 130 -15.51 -19.42 -5.65
CA SER A 130 -16.59 -20.04 -6.41
C SER A 130 -17.96 -19.62 -5.84
N TRP A 131 -19.01 -19.65 -6.67
CA TRP A 131 -20.40 -19.37 -6.27
C TRP A 131 -20.84 -20.11 -5.00
N PHE A 132 -20.25 -21.28 -4.75
CA PHE A 132 -20.44 -22.06 -3.53
C PHE A 132 -20.08 -21.31 -2.24
N TYR A 133 -19.01 -20.51 -2.24
CA TYR A 133 -18.62 -19.70 -1.08
C TYR A 133 -19.57 -18.54 -0.83
N LEU A 134 -20.16 -17.95 -1.88
CA LEU A 134 -21.18 -16.91 -1.74
C LEU A 134 -22.46 -17.48 -1.17
N ASP A 135 -22.88 -18.67 -1.60
CA ASP A 135 -24.06 -19.35 -1.04
C ASP A 135 -23.85 -19.68 0.43
N ILE A 136 -22.67 -20.17 0.80
CA ILE A 136 -22.31 -20.40 2.20
C ILE A 136 -22.33 -19.07 2.97
N LEU A 137 -21.66 -18.03 2.48
CA LEU A 137 -21.58 -16.74 3.17
C LEU A 137 -22.97 -16.09 3.32
N ALA A 138 -23.81 -16.19 2.29
CA ALA A 138 -25.22 -15.76 2.30
C ALA A 138 -26.11 -16.63 3.19
N LYS A 139 -25.67 -17.82 3.58
CA LYS A 139 -26.34 -18.64 4.59
C LYS A 139 -25.90 -18.26 6.02
N PHE A 140 -24.64 -17.83 6.17
CA PHE A 140 -24.03 -17.52 7.47
C PHE A 140 -24.05 -16.04 7.89
N TRP A 141 -24.44 -15.11 7.02
CA TRP A 141 -24.59 -13.68 7.40
C TRP A 141 -25.48 -13.43 8.63
N PRO A 142 -26.59 -14.19 8.89
CA PRO A 142 -27.40 -13.96 10.08
C PRO A 142 -26.63 -14.37 11.35
N LEU A 143 -25.81 -15.42 11.26
CA LEU A 143 -24.95 -15.86 12.36
C LEU A 143 -23.89 -14.81 12.70
N ALA A 144 -23.31 -14.19 11.67
CA ALA A 144 -22.37 -13.09 11.84
C ALA A 144 -23.04 -11.89 12.53
N LEU A 145 -24.27 -11.53 12.15
CA LEU A 145 -25.05 -10.48 12.82
C LEU A 145 -25.35 -10.81 14.29
N ILE A 146 -25.70 -12.06 14.59
CA ILE A 146 -25.94 -12.51 15.97
C ILE A 146 -24.66 -12.34 16.80
N ILE A 147 -23.51 -12.78 16.29
CA ILE A 147 -22.21 -12.64 17.00
C ILE A 147 -21.84 -11.17 17.18
N MET A 148 -22.01 -10.34 16.14
CA MET A 148 -21.73 -8.89 16.20
C MET A 148 -22.62 -8.19 17.23
N GLY A 149 -23.92 -8.53 17.26
CA GLY A 149 -24.86 -8.03 18.26
C GLY A 149 -24.47 -8.43 19.68
N LEU A 150 -24.06 -9.68 19.89
CA LEU A 150 -23.59 -10.19 21.18
C LEU A 150 -22.31 -9.46 21.66
N LEU A 151 -21.34 -9.25 20.76
CA LEU A 151 -20.13 -8.49 21.05
C LEU A 151 -20.43 -7.04 21.44
N CYS A 152 -21.39 -6.40 20.76
CA CYS A 152 -21.80 -5.04 21.07
C CYS A 152 -22.41 -4.94 22.49
N ILE A 153 -23.23 -5.92 22.87
CA ILE A 153 -23.84 -5.98 24.22
C ILE A 153 -22.78 -6.21 25.30
N VAL A 154 -21.82 -7.11 25.06
CA VAL A 154 -20.74 -7.38 26.02
C VAL A 154 -19.79 -6.19 26.14
N GLY A 155 -19.46 -5.51 25.03
CA GLY A 155 -18.63 -4.31 25.01
C GLY A 155 -19.27 -3.10 25.69
N SER A 156 -20.59 -2.98 25.61
CA SER A 156 -21.40 -1.95 26.29
C SER A 156 -21.33 -2.02 27.82
N ARG A 157 -20.97 -3.18 28.39
CA ARG A 157 -20.87 -3.38 29.84
C ARG A 157 -19.55 -2.93 30.46
N ARG A 158 -18.64 -2.26 29.73
CA ARG A 158 -17.49 -1.60 30.37
C ARG A 158 -18.02 -0.43 31.22
N PRO A 159 -17.88 -0.47 32.57
CA PRO A 159 -18.33 0.61 33.42
C PRO A 159 -17.56 1.87 33.05
N ARG A 160 -18.26 2.97 32.74
CA ARG A 160 -17.69 4.31 32.93
C ARG A 160 -17.36 4.40 34.41
N GLY A 161 -16.07 4.40 34.74
CA GLY A 161 -15.62 4.60 36.11
C GLY A 161 -16.19 5.91 36.67
N PRO A 162 -16.45 5.98 37.98
CA PRO A 162 -17.04 7.15 38.61
C PRO A 162 -16.13 8.37 38.38
N GLU A 163 -16.64 9.38 37.68
CA GLU A 163 -16.07 10.72 37.76
C GLU A 163 -16.34 11.25 39.17
N GLU A 164 -15.24 11.34 39.89
CA GLU A 164 -15.03 12.02 41.15
C GLU A 164 -15.49 13.48 41.08
N LYS A 165 -16.59 13.81 41.77
CA LYS A 165 -16.81 15.10 42.45
C LYS A 165 -17.67 14.90 43.70
#